data_AF-A0A7C4ZBN6-F1
#
_entry.id   AF-A0A7C4ZBN6-F1
#
_cell.length_a   1.000
_cell.length_b   1.000
_cell.length_c   1.000
_cell.angle_alpha   90.00
_cell.angle_beta   90.00
_cell.angle_gamma   90.00
#
_symmetry.space_group_name_H-M   'P 1'
#
loop_
_entity.id
_entity.type
_entity.pdbx_description
1 polymer ?
#
loop_
_entity_poly.entity_id
_entity_poly.type
_entity_poly.pdbx_seq_one_letter_code
_entity_poly.pdbx_strand_id
1 'polypeptide(L)'
;MKRRAFTLIELLVVIAIIAILAAILFPVFAKAREKARQSACLSNVKQMAFAVHSYMNDWDNCYPSSARYPTPDPKWDNVYGYGFWMWLLQPYMKTYDVYRCPSAPHNKPVWLPENSPYPVANYGYNEYIVYTTDREFNTESNIPLPSQT
;
A
#
# COMPACT_ATOMS: atom_id res chain seq x y z
N MET A 1 21.45 58.07 15.62
CA MET A 1 20.84 57.11 14.67
C MET A 1 19.33 57.19 14.78
N LYS A 2 18.61 57.66 13.73
CA LYS A 2 17.14 57.68 13.73
C LYS A 2 16.62 56.24 13.58
N ARG A 3 15.93 55.71 14.60
CA ARG A 3 15.20 54.45 14.49
C ARG A 3 13.98 54.69 13.59
N ARG A 4 13.86 53.92 12.51
CA ARG A 4 12.63 53.91 11.70
C ARG A 4 11.56 53.16 12.50
N ALA A 5 10.49 53.86 12.87
CA ALA A 5 9.32 53.25 13.48
C ALA A 5 8.45 52.65 12.37
N PHE A 6 8.06 51.38 12.54
CA PHE A 6 7.15 50.69 11.63
C PHE A 6 5.75 51.28 11.82
N THR A 7 5.08 51.65 10.73
CA THR A 7 3.72 52.17 10.81
C THR A 7 2.71 51.01 10.96
N LEU A 8 1.59 51.26 11.65
CA LEU A 8 0.52 50.26 11.78
C LEU A 8 -0.04 49.82 10.42
N ILE A 9 -0.05 50.71 9.43
CA ILE A 9 -0.53 50.43 8.07
C ILE A 9 0.40 49.43 7.37
N GLU A 10 1.72 49.63 7.45
CA GLU A 10 2.69 48.68 6.87
C GLU A 10 2.53 47.28 7.46
N LEU A 11 2.32 47.19 8.78
CA LEU A 11 2.08 45.89 9.42
C LEU A 11 0.76 45.26 8.98
N LEU A 12 -0.30 46.05 8.87
CA LEU A 12 -1.63 45.60 8.48
C LEU A 12 -1.67 45.08 7.04
N VAL A 13 -0.99 45.76 6.11
CA VAL A 13 -0.92 45.31 4.71
C VAL A 13 -0.16 43.99 4.60
N VAL A 14 0.93 43.81 5.37
CA VAL A 14 1.72 42.56 5.35
C VAL A 14 0.90 41.37 5.82
N ILE A 15 0.19 41.50 6.94
CA ILE A 15 -0.67 40.41 7.43
C ILE A 15 -1.82 40.10 6.46
N ALA A 16 -2.38 41.12 5.79
CA ALA A 16 -3.42 40.93 4.80
C ALA A 16 -2.91 40.14 3.58
N ILE A 17 -1.71 40.45 3.09
CA ILE A 17 -1.09 39.70 1.99
C ILE A 17 -0.79 38.26 2.42
N ILE A 18 -0.22 38.04 3.62
CA ILE A 18 0.04 36.69 4.14
C ILE A 18 -1.26 35.88 4.26
N ALA A 19 -2.35 36.49 4.73
CA ALA A 19 -3.65 35.83 4.86
C ALA A 19 -4.20 35.39 3.49
N ILE A 20 -4.10 36.24 2.47
CA ILE A 20 -4.53 35.91 1.10
C ILE A 20 -3.69 34.76 0.53
N LEU A 21 -2.36 34.84 0.67
CA LEU A 21 -1.46 33.79 0.18
C LEU A 21 -1.72 32.46 0.90
N ALA A 22 -1.88 32.47 2.21
CA ALA A 22 -2.18 31.29 3.00
C ALA A 22 -3.51 30.66 2.59
N ALA A 23 -4.56 31.47 2.37
CA ALA A 23 -5.88 31.01 1.95
C ALA A 23 -5.85 30.23 0.63
N ILE A 24 -4.98 30.63 -0.32
CA ILE A 24 -4.80 29.92 -1.60
C ILE A 24 -3.87 28.70 -1.43
N LEU A 25 -2.83 28.82 -0.60
CA LEU A 25 -1.82 27.78 -0.43
C LEU A 25 -2.37 26.53 0.28
N PHE A 26 -3.20 26.68 1.31
CA PHE A 26 -3.76 25.55 2.06
C PHE A 26 -4.51 24.52 1.19
N PRO A 27 -5.52 24.91 0.38
CA PRO A 27 -6.25 23.94 -0.44
C PRO A 27 -5.39 23.31 -1.53
N VAL A 28 -4.44 24.07 -2.10
CA VAL A 28 -3.51 23.56 -3.12
C VAL A 28 -2.52 22.56 -2.51
N PHE A 29 -1.98 22.87 -1.33
CA PHE A 29 -1.04 22.00 -0.63
C PHE A 29 -1.69 20.67 -0.23
N ALA A 30 -2.93 20.69 0.24
CA ALA A 30 -3.67 19.47 0.55
C ALA A 30 -3.83 18.55 -0.69
N LYS A 31 -4.20 19.13 -1.84
CA LYS A 31 -4.29 18.39 -3.11
C LYS A 31 -2.94 17.83 -3.57
N ALA A 32 -1.88 18.64 -3.49
CA ALA A 32 -0.53 18.24 -3.88
C ALA A 32 -0.01 17.08 -3.00
N ARG A 33 -0.24 17.16 -1.69
CA ARG A 33 0.12 16.09 -0.75
C ARG A 33 -0.60 14.78 -1.07
N GLU A 34 -1.89 14.84 -1.40
CA GLU A 34 -2.63 13.64 -1.80
C GLU A 34 -2.11 13.06 -3.12
N LYS A 35 -1.77 13.89 -4.10
CA LYS A 35 -1.14 13.43 -5.35
C LYS A 35 0.22 12.75 -5.11
N ALA A 36 1.01 13.25 -4.16
CA ALA A 36 2.26 12.61 -3.77
C ALA A 36 2.01 11.23 -3.14
N ARG A 37 1.00 11.10 -2.26
CA ARG A 37 0.62 9.80 -1.68
C ARG A 37 0.10 8.82 -2.73
N GLN A 38 -0.72 9.27 -3.68
CA GLN A 38 -1.18 8.45 -4.81
C GLN A 38 0.00 7.93 -5.64
N SER A 39 0.99 8.78 -5.91
CA SER A 39 2.20 8.41 -6.65
C SER A 39 3.02 7.35 -5.88
N ALA A 40 3.14 7.49 -4.56
CA ALA A 40 3.77 6.48 -3.71
C ALA A 40 3.00 5.16 -3.74
N CYS A 41 1.66 5.19 -3.64
CA CYS A 41 0.86 3.97 -3.72
C CYS A 41 1.00 3.26 -5.07
N LEU A 42 1.11 4.00 -6.17
CA LEU A 42 1.34 3.43 -7.50
C LEU A 42 2.74 2.81 -7.62
N SER A 43 3.76 3.47 -7.06
CA SER A 43 5.11 2.93 -6.99
C SER A 43 5.15 1.59 -6.23
N ASN A 44 4.45 1.51 -5.10
CA ASN A 44 4.33 0.27 -4.33
C ASN A 44 3.72 -0.87 -5.16
N VAL A 45 2.65 -0.60 -5.92
CA VAL A 45 2.05 -1.60 -6.83
C VAL A 45 3.04 -2.10 -7.88
N LYS A 46 3.82 -1.19 -8.47
CA LYS A 46 4.85 -1.58 -9.45
C LYS A 46 5.92 -2.46 -8.83
N GLN A 47 6.37 -2.14 -7.61
CA GLN A 47 7.36 -2.96 -6.90
C GLN A 47 6.81 -4.36 -6.59
N MET A 48 5.55 -4.45 -6.13
CA MET A 48 4.91 -5.74 -5.89
C MET A 48 4.74 -6.54 -7.19
N ALA A 49 4.33 -5.92 -8.29
CA ALA A 49 4.21 -6.59 -9.58
C ALA A 49 5.57 -7.15 -10.04
N PHE A 50 6.65 -6.39 -9.87
CA PHE A 50 8.00 -6.86 -10.18
C PHE A 50 8.40 -8.07 -9.31
N ALA A 51 8.09 -8.05 -8.02
CA ALA A 51 8.33 -9.19 -7.13
C ALA A 51 7.51 -10.42 -7.52
N VAL A 52 6.25 -10.24 -7.93
CA VAL A 52 5.40 -11.34 -8.45
C VAL A 52 6.04 -11.95 -9.69
N HIS A 53 6.47 -11.15 -10.66
CA HIS A 53 7.14 -11.66 -11.85
C HIS A 53 8.45 -12.37 -11.54
N SER A 54 9.24 -11.84 -10.60
CA SER A 54 10.47 -12.49 -10.14
C SER A 54 10.17 -13.84 -9.49
N TYR A 55 9.13 -13.91 -8.66
CA TYR A 55 8.64 -15.16 -8.08
C TYR A 55 8.22 -16.16 -9.16
N MET A 56 7.43 -15.73 -10.15
CA MET A 56 6.97 -16.61 -11.23
C MET A 56 8.13 -17.20 -12.02
N ASN A 57 9.16 -16.41 -12.31
CA ASN A 57 10.35 -16.87 -13.02
C ASN A 57 11.10 -17.97 -12.24
N ASP A 58 11.11 -17.88 -10.90
CA ASP A 58 11.80 -18.85 -10.04
C ASP A 58 10.93 -20.11 -9.76
N TRP A 59 9.61 -20.04 -10.01
CA TRP A 59 8.63 -21.07 -9.64
C TRP A 59 7.78 -21.56 -10.81
N ASP A 60 8.38 -21.83 -11.97
CA ASP A 60 7.73 -22.42 -13.16
C ASP A 60 6.44 -21.70 -13.59
N ASN A 61 6.45 -20.36 -13.57
CA ASN A 61 5.30 -19.49 -13.87
C ASN A 61 4.09 -19.70 -12.95
N CYS A 62 4.31 -20.21 -11.74
CA CYS A 62 3.30 -20.25 -10.69
C CYS A 62 3.19 -18.90 -9.99
N TYR A 63 1.97 -18.41 -9.80
CA TYR A 63 1.71 -17.23 -8.99
C TYR A 63 1.90 -17.53 -7.49
N PRO A 64 2.27 -16.52 -6.69
CA PRO A 64 2.35 -16.64 -5.23
C PRO A 64 0.95 -16.89 -4.64
N SER A 65 0.72 -18.12 -4.21
CA SER A 65 -0.54 -18.57 -3.63
C SER A 65 -0.55 -18.38 -2.10
N SER A 66 -1.73 -18.27 -1.49
CA SER A 66 -1.86 -18.50 -0.06
C SER A 66 -1.99 -19.99 0.23
N ALA A 67 -0.87 -20.58 0.65
CA ALA A 67 -0.89 -21.88 1.27
C ALA A 67 -1.27 -21.73 2.75
N ARG A 68 -1.94 -22.75 3.31
CA ARG A 68 -2.13 -22.86 4.75
C ARG A 68 -0.76 -23.14 5.37
N TYR A 69 -0.21 -22.21 6.15
CA TYR A 69 0.98 -22.48 6.95
C TYR A 69 0.58 -22.75 8.40
N PRO A 70 1.22 -23.71 9.09
CA PRO A 70 1.10 -23.84 10.53
C PRO A 70 1.66 -22.55 11.15
N THR A 71 0.84 -21.85 11.91
CA THR A 71 1.28 -20.67 12.66
C THR A 71 1.97 -21.20 13.92
N PRO A 72 3.24 -20.87 14.20
CA PRO A 72 3.91 -21.33 15.41
C PRO A 72 3.39 -20.67 16.70
N ASP A 73 2.34 -19.85 16.62
CA ASP A 73 1.70 -19.22 17.78
C ASP A 73 0.61 -20.13 18.38
N PRO A 74 0.82 -20.68 19.59
CA PRO A 74 -0.14 -21.55 20.26
C PRO A 74 -1.43 -20.84 20.71
N LYS A 75 -1.53 -19.50 20.61
CA LYS A 75 -2.78 -18.78 20.88
C LYS A 75 -3.83 -18.92 19.79
N TRP A 76 -3.43 -19.42 18.62
CA TRP A 76 -4.29 -19.53 17.44
C TRP A 76 -4.32 -20.95 16.88
N ASP A 77 -4.35 -21.95 17.76
CA ASP A 77 -4.64 -23.35 17.40
C ASP A 77 -5.91 -23.40 16.54
N ASN A 78 -5.75 -23.70 15.25
CA ASN A 78 -6.78 -23.77 14.19
C ASN A 78 -7.08 -22.49 13.38
N VAL A 79 -6.38 -21.36 13.59
CA VAL A 79 -6.33 -20.34 12.55
C VAL A 79 -5.21 -20.76 11.61
N TYR A 80 -5.56 -21.50 10.56
CA TYR A 80 -4.69 -21.62 9.41
C TYR A 80 -4.34 -20.20 8.95
N GLY A 81 -3.18 -19.70 9.35
CA GLY A 81 -2.63 -18.48 8.78
C GLY A 81 -2.43 -18.80 7.31
N TYR A 82 -3.27 -18.21 6.46
CA TYR A 82 -2.95 -18.13 5.05
C TYR A 82 -1.56 -17.48 4.99
N GLY A 83 -0.55 -18.24 4.56
CA GLY A 83 0.75 -17.69 4.22
C GLY A 83 0.49 -16.75 3.09
N PHE A 84 0.24 -15.50 3.46
CA PHE A 84 -0.31 -14.54 2.55
C PHE A 84 0.71 -14.36 1.43
N TRP A 85 0.28 -14.14 0.19
CA TRP A 85 1.16 -13.98 -0.97
C TRP A 85 2.33 -13.01 -0.69
N MET A 86 2.13 -12.01 0.18
CA MET A 86 3.16 -11.10 0.68
C MET A 86 4.37 -11.78 1.35
N TRP A 87 4.17 -12.91 2.03
CA TRP A 87 5.23 -13.67 2.69
C TRP A 87 6.10 -14.39 1.67
N LEU A 88 5.48 -14.97 0.62
CA LEU A 88 6.18 -15.58 -0.51
C LEU A 88 6.98 -14.55 -1.32
N LEU A 89 6.53 -13.30 -1.36
CA LEU A 89 7.24 -12.21 -2.02
C LEU A 89 8.35 -11.57 -1.18
N GLN A 90 8.51 -11.94 0.08
CA GLN A 90 9.54 -11.35 0.96
C GLN A 90 10.97 -11.45 0.44
N PRO A 91 11.42 -12.59 -0.13
CA PRO A 91 12.78 -12.70 -0.64
C PRO A 91 13.11 -11.65 -1.72
N TYR A 92 12.10 -11.22 -2.48
CA TYR A 92 12.23 -10.27 -3.59
C TYR A 92 12.06 -8.81 -3.15
N MET A 93 11.20 -8.56 -2.14
CA MET A 93 10.87 -7.19 -1.69
C MET A 93 11.75 -6.71 -0.52
N LYS A 94 12.18 -7.61 0.38
CA LYS A 94 12.99 -7.33 1.58
C LYS A 94 12.40 -6.28 2.56
N THR A 95 11.15 -5.88 2.36
CA THR A 95 10.39 -4.98 3.25
C THR A 95 8.91 -5.27 3.18
N TYR A 96 8.18 -4.97 4.26
CA TYR A 96 6.72 -5.05 4.35
C TYR A 96 6.02 -3.70 4.14
N ASP A 97 6.74 -2.57 4.16
CA ASP A 97 6.13 -1.24 4.08
C ASP A 97 5.44 -0.97 2.73
N VAL A 98 5.94 -1.63 1.69
CA VAL A 98 5.41 -1.64 0.33
C VAL A 98 3.98 -2.15 0.21
N TYR A 99 3.51 -2.96 1.16
CA TYR A 99 2.12 -3.44 1.15
C TYR A 99 1.14 -2.41 1.69
N ARG A 100 1.62 -1.28 2.21
CA ARG A 100 0.81 -0.22 2.78
C ARG A 100 0.72 0.96 1.81
N CYS A 101 -0.49 1.43 1.56
CA CYS A 101 -0.72 2.64 0.77
C CYS A 101 -0.83 3.84 1.72
N PRO A 102 0.00 4.90 1.57
CA PRO A 102 -0.11 6.10 2.39
C PRO A 102 -1.45 6.85 2.33
N SER A 103 -2.27 6.60 1.29
CA SER A 103 -3.63 7.14 1.17
C SER A 103 -4.70 6.23 1.77
N ALA A 104 -4.36 5.03 2.26
CA ALA A 104 -5.34 4.12 2.82
C ALA A 104 -5.89 4.65 4.16
N PRO A 105 -7.22 4.58 4.38
CA PRO A 105 -7.84 5.09 5.61
C PRO A 105 -7.49 4.27 6.85
N HIS A 106 -7.13 3.00 6.67
CA HIS A 106 -6.76 2.10 7.75
C HIS A 106 -5.40 1.49 7.47
N ASN A 107 -4.57 1.40 8.51
CA ASN A 107 -3.28 0.72 8.45
C ASN A 107 -3.41 -0.79 8.59
N LYS A 108 -4.61 -1.31 8.86
CA LYS A 108 -4.93 -2.73 9.05
C LYS A 108 -6.31 -3.00 8.42
N PRO A 109 -6.56 -4.17 7.81
CA PRO A 109 -7.90 -4.54 7.34
C PRO A 109 -8.84 -4.71 8.54
N VAL A 110 -10.11 -4.35 8.37
CA VAL A 110 -11.15 -4.33 9.42
C VAL A 110 -11.34 -5.69 10.12
N TRP A 111 -10.95 -6.78 9.44
CA TRP A 111 -11.15 -8.16 9.91
C TRP A 111 -9.96 -8.75 10.68
N LEU A 112 -8.82 -8.06 10.76
CA LEU A 112 -7.68 -8.54 11.56
C LEU A 112 -7.71 -7.92 12.96
N PRO A 113 -7.50 -8.72 14.03
CA PRO A 113 -7.35 -8.19 15.39
C PRO A 113 -6.23 -7.14 15.46
N GLU A 114 -6.39 -6.15 16.35
CA GLU A 114 -5.42 -5.06 16.51
C GLU A 114 -4.00 -5.54 16.84
N ASN A 115 -3.86 -6.72 17.46
CA ASN A 115 -2.56 -7.33 17.80
C ASN A 115 -2.12 -8.45 16.83
N SER A 116 -2.64 -8.47 15.60
CA SER A 116 -2.24 -9.46 14.59
C SER A 116 -0.72 -9.39 14.32
N PRO A 117 0.02 -10.51 14.43
CA PRO A 117 1.43 -10.56 14.07
C PRO A 117 1.66 -10.59 12.55
N TYR A 118 0.60 -10.71 11.75
CA TYR A 118 0.68 -10.84 10.30
C TYR A 118 0.91 -9.49 9.60
N PRO A 119 1.73 -9.46 8.53
CA PRO A 119 1.81 -8.29 7.68
C PRO A 119 0.42 -7.96 7.13
N VAL A 120 0.16 -6.67 6.91
CA VAL A 120 -1.14 -6.15 6.45
C VAL A 120 -0.95 -5.45 5.11
N ALA A 121 -1.76 -5.83 4.11
CA ALA A 121 -1.82 -5.14 2.84
C ALA A 121 -3.03 -4.21 2.77
N ASN A 122 -2.84 -3.02 2.21
CA ASN A 122 -3.94 -2.20 1.69
C ASN A 122 -4.28 -2.54 0.23
N TYR A 123 -3.55 -3.47 -0.36
CA TYR A 123 -3.72 -3.93 -1.74
C TYR A 123 -4.34 -5.32 -1.76
N GLY A 124 -5.21 -5.54 -2.74
CA GLY A 124 -5.80 -6.84 -2.99
C GLY A 124 -4.94 -7.68 -3.93
N TYR A 125 -5.05 -8.99 -3.78
CA TYR A 125 -4.57 -9.97 -4.74
C TYR A 125 -5.76 -10.86 -5.10
N ASN A 126 -5.91 -11.20 -6.37
CA ASN A 126 -7.08 -11.93 -6.84
C ASN A 126 -7.18 -13.29 -6.15
N GLU A 127 -8.27 -13.53 -5.42
CA GLU A 127 -8.43 -14.71 -4.57
C GLU A 127 -8.42 -16.03 -5.37
N TYR A 128 -8.86 -16.01 -6.62
CA TYR A 128 -8.82 -17.18 -7.52
C TYR A 128 -7.38 -17.60 -7.86
N ILE A 129 -6.44 -16.66 -7.83
CA ILE A 129 -5.02 -16.94 -8.00
C ILE A 129 -4.39 -17.33 -6.65
N VAL A 130 -4.92 -16.79 -5.55
CA VAL A 130 -4.41 -17.02 -4.19
C VAL A 130 -4.76 -18.41 -3.65
N TYR A 131 -5.98 -18.90 -3.79
CA TYR A 131 -6.41 -20.10 -3.06
C TYR A 131 -6.00 -21.42 -3.74
N THR A 132 -5.51 -22.35 -2.92
CA THR A 132 -4.99 -23.67 -3.36
C THR A 132 -6.06 -24.75 -3.48
N THR A 133 -7.29 -24.50 -3.03
CA THR A 133 -8.34 -25.53 -2.97
C THR A 133 -8.77 -25.98 -4.36
N ASP A 134 -8.75 -25.06 -5.34
CA ASP A 134 -8.96 -25.33 -6.75
C ASP A 134 -7.76 -24.75 -7.50
N ARG A 135 -6.74 -25.57 -7.79
CA ARG A 135 -5.50 -25.17 -8.50
C ARG A 135 -5.73 -24.75 -9.97
N GLU A 136 -6.94 -24.33 -10.31
CA GLU A 136 -7.35 -24.07 -11.68
C GLU A 136 -6.67 -22.82 -12.24
N PHE A 137 -6.23 -21.86 -11.43
CA PHE A 137 -5.69 -20.58 -11.93
C PHE A 137 -4.34 -20.17 -11.31
N ASN A 138 -3.59 -21.13 -10.76
CA ASN A 138 -2.32 -20.84 -10.09
C ASN A 138 -1.13 -20.68 -11.05
N THR A 139 -1.24 -21.12 -12.30
CA THR A 139 -0.23 -20.94 -13.35
C THR A 139 -0.75 -20.04 -14.45
N GLU A 140 0.14 -19.29 -15.09
CA GLU A 140 -0.19 -18.42 -16.22
C GLU A 140 -0.92 -19.18 -17.35
N SER A 141 -0.55 -20.43 -17.60
CA SER A 141 -1.16 -21.29 -18.63
C SER A 141 -2.65 -21.55 -18.43
N ASN A 142 -3.12 -21.49 -17.19
CA ASN A 142 -4.50 -21.87 -16.87
C ASN A 142 -5.43 -20.65 -16.75
N ILE A 143 -4.89 -19.43 -16.84
CA ILE A 143 -5.70 -18.21 -16.83
C ILE A 143 -6.35 -18.04 -18.21
N PRO A 144 -7.69 -17.97 -18.30
CA PRO A 144 -8.39 -17.84 -19.58
C PRO A 144 -8.04 -16.50 -20.25
N LEU A 145 -7.82 -16.53 -21.57
CA LEU A 145 -7.55 -15.32 -22.33
C LEU A 145 -8.80 -14.42 -22.33
N PRO A 146 -8.65 -13.07 -22.33
CA PRO A 146 -9.78 -12.14 -22.39
C PRO A 146 -10.71 -12.34 -23.59
N SER A 147 -10.25 -13.00 -24.65
CA SER A 147 -11.03 -13.33 -25.83
C SER A 147 -11.90 -14.59 -25.67
N GLN A 148 -11.79 -15.31 -24.56
CA GLN A 148 -12.49 -16.58 -24.29
C GLN A 148 -13.60 -16.44 -23.23
N THR A 149 -13.80 -15.23 -22.70
CA THR A 149 -14.85 -14.85 -21.72
C THR A 149 -15.89 -13.97 -22.38
#